data_AF-A0A2T0MN34-F1
#
_entry.id   AF-A0A2T0MN34-F1
#
_cell.length_a   1.000
_cell.length_b   1.000
_cell.length_c   1.000
_cell.angle_alpha   90.00
_cell.angle_beta   90.00
_cell.angle_gamma   90.00
#
_symmetry.space_group_name_H-M   'P 1'
#
loop_
_entity.id
_entity.type
_entity.pdbx_description
1 polymer ?
#
loop_
_entity_poly.entity_id
_entity_poly.type
_entity_poly.pdbx_seq_one_letter_code
_entity_poly.pdbx_strand_id
1 'polypeptide(L)'
;MSVELMVWDEPVPISRDQARATYLAVKRTEPATGAAPDVAKELPGQVTSYPDGHVLVTMDLDTMDEMSAQVFTAARAHGLVCYDPQRDLVHNVAPLGVYEGMQLHTGDGMMVNDPDLGLIHDVLGTMSPQNPFVAVVNFGQHFLQVSPGYELEYKEGKLIRAEVAELAEVRQAFHDYATGSRTFLTRYDWSG
;
A
#
# COMPACT_ATOMS: atom_id res chain seq x y z
N MET A 1 -10.17 -18.21 -11.87
CA MET A 1 -10.52 -16.78 -11.73
C MET A 1 -9.20 -16.03 -11.79
N SER A 2 -9.13 -14.94 -12.55
CA SER A 2 -7.88 -14.19 -12.71
C SER A 2 -7.90 -12.90 -11.89
N VAL A 3 -6.72 -12.47 -11.49
CA VAL A 3 -6.45 -11.22 -10.79
C VAL A 3 -5.69 -10.30 -11.75
N GLU A 4 -5.90 -9.00 -11.62
CA GLU A 4 -5.33 -8.00 -12.52
C GLU A 4 -4.58 -6.95 -11.70
N LEU A 5 -3.41 -6.51 -12.15
CA LEU A 5 -2.74 -5.32 -11.62
C LEU A 5 -2.42 -4.41 -12.79
N MET A 6 -2.59 -3.10 -12.64
CA MET A 6 -2.17 -2.14 -13.67
C MET A 6 -0.99 -1.32 -13.16
N VAL A 7 0.03 -1.15 -14.00
CA VAL A 7 1.17 -0.26 -13.74
C VAL A 7 1.29 0.80 -14.82
N TRP A 8 1.65 2.01 -14.43
CA TRP A 8 1.89 3.12 -15.35
C TRP A 8 2.76 4.20 -14.71
N ASP A 9 3.33 5.05 -15.56
CA ASP A 9 4.08 6.22 -15.12
C ASP A 9 3.11 7.34 -14.75
N GLU A 10 3.30 7.90 -13.55
CA GLU A 10 2.54 9.04 -13.07
C GLU A 10 3.50 9.97 -12.30
N PRO A 11 3.64 11.25 -12.71
CA PRO A 11 4.66 12.14 -12.16
C PRO A 11 4.40 12.56 -10.70
N VAL A 12 3.18 12.39 -10.22
CA VAL A 12 2.78 12.76 -8.86
C VAL A 12 1.96 11.63 -8.22
N PRO A 13 1.96 11.52 -6.89
CA PRO A 13 1.14 10.54 -6.22
C PRO A 13 -0.34 10.81 -6.49
N ILE A 14 -1.10 9.74 -6.73
CA ILE A 14 -2.53 9.80 -7.00
C ILE A 14 -3.33 9.12 -5.91
N SER A 15 -4.57 9.59 -5.74
CA SER A 15 -5.55 8.94 -4.90
C SER A 15 -6.04 7.63 -5.51
N ARG A 16 -6.55 6.75 -4.65
CA ARG A 16 -7.25 5.53 -5.04
C ARG A 16 -8.37 5.78 -6.05
N ASP A 17 -9.15 6.84 -5.87
CA ASP A 17 -10.25 7.18 -6.78
C ASP A 17 -9.75 7.57 -8.18
N GLN A 18 -8.62 8.31 -8.24
CA GLN A 18 -7.96 8.61 -9.52
C GLN A 18 -7.41 7.35 -10.17
N ALA A 19 -6.72 6.50 -9.42
CA ALA A 19 -6.18 5.22 -9.92
C ALA A 19 -7.28 4.32 -10.51
N ARG A 20 -8.39 4.20 -9.79
CA ARG A 20 -9.59 3.49 -10.25
C ARG A 20 -10.17 4.08 -11.53
N ALA A 21 -10.29 5.41 -11.60
CA ALA A 21 -10.80 6.08 -12.79
C ALA A 21 -9.89 5.85 -14.01
N THR A 22 -8.57 5.94 -13.83
CA THR A 22 -7.57 5.64 -14.86
C THR A 22 -7.67 4.19 -15.33
N TYR A 23 -7.67 3.22 -14.41
CA TYR A 23 -7.84 1.80 -14.73
C TYR A 23 -9.09 1.55 -15.60
N LEU A 24 -10.24 2.10 -15.21
CA LEU A 24 -11.50 1.93 -15.94
C LEU A 24 -11.48 2.60 -17.32
N ALA A 25 -10.80 3.74 -17.46
CA ALA A 25 -10.64 4.43 -18.74
C ALA A 25 -9.75 3.62 -19.69
N VAL A 26 -8.59 3.17 -19.22
CA VAL A 26 -7.62 2.38 -19.99
C VAL A 26 -8.22 1.05 -20.44
N LYS A 27 -8.93 0.33 -19.57
CA LYS A 27 -9.59 -0.94 -19.91
C LYS A 27 -10.63 -0.84 -21.03
N ARG A 28 -11.12 0.36 -21.34
CA ARG A 28 -12.07 0.61 -22.46
C ARG A 28 -11.35 0.86 -23.79
N THR A 29 -10.03 1.00 -23.78
CA THR A 29 -9.22 1.21 -24.99
C THR A 29 -8.75 -0.14 -25.56
N GLU A 30 -8.30 -0.14 -26.81
CA GLU A 30 -7.69 -1.33 -27.41
C GLU A 30 -6.24 -1.51 -26.91
N PRO A 31 -5.80 -2.77 -26.69
CA PRO A 31 -4.39 -3.04 -26.40
C PRO A 31 -3.47 -2.48 -27.48
N ALA A 32 -2.30 -1.98 -27.07
CA ALA A 32 -1.31 -1.46 -27.99
C ALA A 32 -0.70 -2.59 -28.84
N THR A 33 -0.51 -2.32 -30.14
CA THR A 33 0.13 -3.24 -31.10
C THR A 33 1.63 -2.97 -31.31
N GLY A 34 2.15 -1.93 -30.65
CA GLY A 34 3.55 -1.50 -30.73
C GLY A 34 4.49 -2.23 -29.77
N ALA A 35 5.73 -1.75 -29.67
CA ALA A 35 6.68 -2.25 -28.68
C ALA A 35 6.15 -2.00 -27.26
N ALA A 36 6.18 -3.03 -26.43
CA ALA A 36 5.80 -2.92 -25.02
C ALA A 36 6.80 -2.02 -24.25
N PRO A 37 6.35 -1.29 -23.22
CA PRO A 37 7.24 -0.58 -22.30
C PRO A 37 8.31 -1.51 -21.71
N ASP A 38 9.50 -1.00 -21.39
CA ASP A 38 10.59 -1.86 -20.91
C ASP A 38 10.23 -2.63 -19.63
N VAL A 39 9.47 -2.01 -18.72
CA VAL A 39 8.96 -2.67 -17.50
C VAL A 39 8.16 -3.95 -17.81
N ALA A 40 7.47 -4.02 -18.95
CA ALA A 40 6.67 -5.18 -19.34
C ALA A 40 7.49 -6.48 -19.45
N LYS A 41 8.81 -6.37 -19.67
CA LYS A 41 9.73 -7.51 -19.75
C LYS A 41 10.08 -8.11 -18.39
N GLU A 42 9.86 -7.35 -17.31
CA GLU A 42 10.20 -7.71 -15.93
C GLU A 42 8.96 -8.12 -15.13
N LEU A 43 7.76 -7.84 -15.63
CA LEU A 43 6.51 -8.18 -14.96
C LEU A 43 6.18 -9.67 -15.10
N PRO A 44 5.75 -10.34 -14.02
CA PRO A 44 5.29 -11.73 -14.08
C PRO A 44 3.91 -11.84 -14.76
N GLY A 45 3.47 -13.08 -15.01
CA GLY A 45 2.12 -13.35 -15.51
C GLY A 45 1.90 -12.99 -16.98
N GLN A 46 0.62 -12.84 -17.37
CA GLN A 46 0.25 -12.42 -18.71
C GLN A 46 0.21 -10.90 -18.78
N VAL A 47 1.11 -10.33 -19.60
CA VAL A 47 1.25 -8.89 -19.73
C VAL A 47 0.53 -8.38 -20.99
N THR A 48 -0.33 -7.38 -20.82
CA THR A 48 -1.03 -6.67 -21.90
C THR A 48 -0.66 -5.19 -21.85
N SER A 49 -0.05 -4.67 -22.91
CA SER A 49 0.27 -3.25 -23.02
C SER A 49 -0.91 -2.46 -23.57
N TYR A 50 -1.07 -1.25 -23.06
CA TYR A 50 -2.06 -0.26 -23.47
C TYR A 50 -1.37 1.04 -23.90
N PRO A 51 -2.10 1.98 -24.55
CA PRO A 51 -1.55 3.28 -24.89
C PRO A 51 -0.96 4.04 -23.69
N ASP A 52 -0.08 4.99 -23.99
CA ASP A 52 0.56 5.89 -23.02
C ASP A 52 1.37 5.16 -21.91
N GLY A 53 1.86 3.95 -22.21
CA GLY A 53 2.75 3.21 -21.32
C GLY A 53 2.04 2.44 -20.20
N HIS A 54 0.71 2.37 -20.21
CA HIS A 54 -0.04 1.56 -19.25
C HIS A 54 0.16 0.07 -19.53
N VAL A 55 0.35 -0.72 -18.49
CA VAL A 55 0.57 -2.16 -18.60
C VAL A 55 -0.33 -2.89 -17.62
N LEU A 56 -1.13 -3.82 -18.12
CA LEU A 56 -1.99 -4.69 -17.33
C LEU A 56 -1.32 -6.06 -17.19
N VAL A 57 -1.14 -6.49 -15.95
CA VAL A 57 -0.69 -7.84 -15.60
C VAL A 57 -1.90 -8.65 -15.19
N THR A 58 -2.09 -9.82 -15.79
CA THR A 58 -3.15 -10.78 -15.43
C THR A 58 -2.49 -12.05 -14.89
N MET A 59 -2.97 -12.55 -13.75
CA MET A 59 -2.42 -13.72 -13.05
C MET A 59 -3.52 -14.62 -12.50
N ASP A 60 -3.18 -15.87 -12.20
CA ASP A 60 -4.08 -16.82 -11.55
C ASP A 60 -4.22 -16.51 -10.05
N LEU A 61 -5.41 -16.79 -9.50
CA LEU A 61 -5.70 -16.56 -8.08
C LEU A 61 -4.75 -17.32 -7.15
N ASP A 62 -4.37 -18.55 -7.54
CA ASP A 62 -3.50 -19.43 -6.74
C ASP A 62 -2.08 -18.87 -6.58
N THR A 63 -1.65 -17.98 -7.48
CA THR A 63 -0.32 -17.34 -7.47
C THR A 63 -0.38 -15.84 -7.16
N MET A 64 -1.57 -15.33 -6.79
CA MET A 64 -1.82 -13.90 -6.67
C MET A 64 -0.85 -13.22 -5.70
N ASP A 65 -0.66 -13.76 -4.50
CA ASP A 65 0.13 -13.09 -3.47
C ASP A 65 1.60 -12.95 -3.86
N GLU A 66 2.21 -14.03 -4.36
CA GLU A 66 3.60 -14.03 -4.81
C GLU A 66 3.79 -13.12 -6.03
N MET A 67 2.92 -13.23 -7.04
CA MET A 67 3.04 -12.43 -8.26
C MET A 67 2.73 -10.95 -8.03
N SER A 68 1.76 -10.62 -7.16
CA SER A 68 1.46 -9.23 -6.82
C SER A 68 2.67 -8.55 -6.17
N ALA A 69 3.34 -9.24 -5.23
CA ALA A 69 4.56 -8.74 -4.61
C ALA A 69 5.68 -8.48 -5.63
N GLN A 70 5.83 -9.36 -6.63
CA GLN A 70 6.80 -9.17 -7.72
C GLN A 70 6.42 -7.98 -8.62
N VAL A 71 5.15 -7.82 -8.99
CA VAL A 71 4.67 -6.67 -9.77
C VAL A 71 4.92 -5.35 -9.02
N PHE A 72 4.60 -5.29 -7.72
CA PHE A 72 4.85 -4.09 -6.91
C PHE A 72 6.34 -3.77 -6.81
N THR A 73 7.18 -4.79 -6.66
CA THR A 73 8.64 -4.63 -6.62
C THR A 73 9.18 -4.07 -7.94
N ALA A 74 8.71 -4.60 -9.07
CA ALA A 74 9.08 -4.11 -10.40
C ALA A 74 8.58 -2.69 -10.63
N ALA A 75 7.30 -2.41 -10.37
CA ALA A 75 6.73 -1.07 -10.49
C ALA A 75 7.54 -0.03 -9.70
N ARG A 76 7.87 -0.35 -8.44
CA ARG A 76 8.70 0.51 -7.59
C ARG A 76 10.10 0.74 -8.16
N ALA A 77 10.77 -0.31 -8.63
CA ALA A 77 12.12 -0.20 -9.20
C ALA A 77 12.16 0.73 -10.43
N HIS A 78 11.05 0.81 -11.16
CA HIS A 78 10.87 1.68 -12.32
C HIS A 78 10.19 3.02 -11.99
N GLY A 79 9.86 3.28 -10.72
CA GLY A 79 9.18 4.50 -10.30
C GLY A 79 7.77 4.64 -10.87
N LEU A 80 7.01 3.54 -10.94
CA LEU A 80 5.66 3.49 -11.49
C LEU A 80 4.60 3.39 -10.38
N VAL A 81 3.41 3.89 -10.67
CA VAL A 81 2.22 3.57 -9.89
C VAL A 81 1.81 2.13 -10.17
N CYS A 82 1.34 1.42 -9.15
CA CYS A 82 0.67 0.14 -9.31
C CYS A 82 -0.70 0.14 -8.64
N TYR A 83 -1.74 -0.26 -9.36
CA TYR A 83 -3.11 -0.33 -8.86
C TYR A 83 -3.64 -1.76 -8.86
N ASP A 84 -4.15 -2.19 -7.71
CA ASP A 84 -4.86 -3.45 -7.47
C ASP A 84 -6.38 -3.20 -7.45
N PRO A 85 -7.11 -3.43 -8.55
CA PRO A 85 -8.55 -3.25 -8.62
C PRO A 85 -9.37 -4.21 -7.76
N GLN A 86 -8.81 -5.37 -7.36
CA GLN A 86 -9.52 -6.34 -6.53
C GLN A 86 -9.54 -5.89 -5.07
N ARG A 87 -8.42 -5.35 -4.58
CA ARG A 87 -8.29 -4.79 -3.23
C ARG A 87 -8.60 -3.29 -3.16
N ASP A 88 -8.75 -2.65 -4.33
CA ASP A 88 -8.87 -1.19 -4.47
C ASP A 88 -7.71 -0.46 -3.79
N LEU A 89 -6.48 -0.84 -4.15
CA LEU A 89 -5.25 -0.29 -3.57
C LEU A 89 -4.41 0.37 -4.65
N VAL A 90 -3.80 1.51 -4.31
CA VAL A 90 -2.80 2.17 -5.15
C VAL A 90 -1.49 2.23 -4.40
N HIS A 91 -0.42 1.78 -5.05
CA HIS A 91 0.96 1.94 -4.62
C HIS A 91 1.56 3.08 -5.43
N ASN A 92 1.92 4.16 -4.74
CA ASN A 92 2.55 5.33 -5.34
C ASN A 92 4.08 5.27 -5.27
N VAL A 93 4.73 6.11 -6.08
CA VAL A 93 6.19 6.25 -6.12
C VAL A 93 6.75 6.98 -4.87
N ALA A 94 5.95 7.86 -4.28
CA ALA A 94 6.28 8.68 -3.12
C ALA A 94 5.00 9.32 -2.52
N PRO A 95 5.06 10.03 -1.37
CA PRO A 95 6.08 9.87 -0.34
C PRO A 95 6.02 8.47 0.27
N LEU A 96 7.18 7.82 0.35
CA LEU A 96 7.36 6.58 1.11
C LEU A 96 7.65 6.93 2.57
N GLY A 97 7.44 5.96 3.47
CA GLY A 97 7.94 6.07 4.84
C GLY A 97 9.46 6.23 4.90
N VAL A 98 9.96 6.79 6.01
CA VAL A 98 11.39 7.05 6.23
C VAL A 98 12.21 5.77 6.47
N TYR A 99 11.55 4.67 6.82
CA TYR A 99 12.19 3.40 7.12
C TYR A 99 12.15 2.50 5.90
N GLU A 100 13.31 2.19 5.34
CA GLU A 100 13.45 1.19 4.28
C GLU A 100 13.12 -0.21 4.81
N GLY A 101 12.38 -1.01 4.03
CA GLY A 101 11.88 -2.32 4.42
C GLY A 101 10.72 -2.27 5.40
N MET A 102 10.09 -1.12 5.59
CA MET A 102 8.92 -0.96 6.47
C MET A 102 7.74 -1.74 5.90
N GLN A 103 6.99 -2.43 6.76
CA GLN A 103 5.91 -3.29 6.30
C GLN A 103 4.56 -2.83 6.86
N LEU A 104 3.56 -2.68 6.00
CA LEU A 104 2.17 -2.55 6.39
C LEU A 104 1.56 -3.96 6.50
N HIS A 105 0.95 -4.25 7.64
CA HIS A 105 0.25 -5.49 7.94
C HIS A 105 -1.19 -5.18 8.32
N THR A 106 -2.12 -6.00 7.87
CA THR A 106 -3.53 -5.93 8.25
C THR A 106 -4.04 -7.27 8.75
N GLY A 107 -5.10 -7.24 9.55
CA GLY A 107 -5.66 -8.44 10.14
C GLY A 107 -6.37 -9.38 9.16
N ASP A 108 -6.66 -8.92 7.94
CA ASP A 108 -7.16 -9.75 6.84
C ASP A 108 -6.05 -10.41 6.00
N GLY A 109 -4.78 -10.23 6.39
CA GLY A 109 -3.62 -10.94 5.82
C GLY A 109 -2.87 -10.18 4.73
N MET A 110 -3.24 -8.93 4.41
CA MET A 110 -2.45 -8.11 3.49
C MET A 110 -1.11 -7.71 4.13
N MET A 111 -0.04 -7.88 3.35
CA MET A 111 1.32 -7.46 3.70
C MET A 111 1.90 -6.66 2.54
N VAL A 112 2.32 -5.42 2.81
CA VAL A 112 2.92 -4.52 1.81
C VAL A 112 4.28 -4.05 2.31
N ASN A 113 5.32 -4.25 1.50
CA ASN A 113 6.65 -3.73 1.77
C ASN A 113 6.78 -2.29 1.22
N ASP A 114 7.39 -1.43 2.02
CA ASP A 114 7.59 0.00 1.79
C ASP A 114 6.32 0.71 1.31
N PRO A 115 5.24 0.68 2.13
CA PRO A 115 3.98 1.33 1.78
C PRO A 115 4.17 2.85 1.65
N ASP A 116 3.50 3.46 0.67
CA ASP A 116 3.38 4.90 0.62
C ASP A 116 2.43 5.42 1.70
N LEU A 117 2.56 6.70 2.06
CA LEU A 117 1.76 7.29 3.14
C LEU A 117 0.26 7.33 2.80
N GLY A 118 -0.10 7.44 1.52
CA GLY A 118 -1.50 7.40 1.08
C GLY A 118 -2.13 6.04 1.37
N LEU A 119 -1.44 4.96 0.98
CA LEU A 119 -1.87 3.59 1.24
C LEU A 119 -2.07 3.31 2.73
N ILE A 120 -1.15 3.75 3.60
CA ILE A 120 -1.30 3.62 5.06
C ILE A 120 -2.60 4.30 5.51
N HIS A 121 -2.85 5.54 5.07
CA HIS A 121 -4.04 6.30 5.45
C HIS A 121 -5.36 5.66 4.97
N ASP A 122 -5.35 5.09 3.77
CA ASP A 122 -6.51 4.43 3.16
C ASP A 122 -6.85 3.14 3.91
N VAL A 123 -5.85 2.31 4.21
CA VAL A 123 -6.01 1.04 4.92
C VAL A 123 -6.47 1.24 6.36
N LEU A 124 -6.04 2.29 7.04
CA LEU A 124 -6.57 2.64 8.37
C LEU A 124 -8.10 2.88 8.34
N GLY A 125 -8.64 3.32 7.19
CA GLY A 125 -10.07 3.49 6.99
C GLY A 125 -10.86 2.20 6.78
N THR A 126 -10.20 1.04 6.63
CA THR A 126 -10.85 -0.25 6.36
C THR A 126 -10.92 -1.17 7.58
N MET A 127 -10.44 -0.71 8.74
CA MET A 127 -10.53 -1.46 10.00
C MET A 127 -11.96 -1.90 10.32
N SER A 128 -12.12 -3.17 10.67
CA SER A 128 -13.40 -3.80 10.92
C SER A 128 -13.21 -5.11 11.70
N PRO A 129 -14.26 -5.81 12.13
CA PRO A 129 -14.09 -7.15 12.71
C PRO A 129 -13.40 -8.15 11.76
N GLN A 130 -13.50 -7.95 10.44
CA GLN A 130 -12.85 -8.78 9.42
C GLN A 130 -11.41 -8.32 9.13
N ASN A 131 -11.09 -7.06 9.44
CA ASN A 131 -9.74 -6.51 9.40
C ASN A 131 -9.38 -5.94 10.80
N PRO A 132 -9.09 -6.82 11.78
CA PRO A 132 -9.08 -6.47 13.20
C PRO A 132 -7.85 -5.69 13.68
N PHE A 133 -6.88 -5.40 12.81
CA PHE A 133 -5.78 -4.50 13.13
C PHE A 133 -5.14 -3.94 11.85
N VAL A 134 -4.43 -2.83 12.02
CA VAL A 134 -3.47 -2.32 11.03
C VAL A 134 -2.17 -2.03 11.77
N ALA A 135 -1.04 -2.49 11.24
CA ALA A 135 0.27 -2.28 11.82
C ALA A 135 1.28 -1.83 10.77
N VAL A 136 2.14 -0.90 11.16
CA VAL A 136 3.35 -0.56 10.40
C VAL A 136 4.57 -1.01 11.19
N VAL A 137 5.33 -1.91 10.61
CA VAL A 137 6.40 -2.66 11.27
C VAL A 137 7.74 -2.33 10.63
N ASN A 138 8.70 -1.90 11.44
CA ASN A 138 10.11 -1.90 11.07
C ASN A 138 10.76 -3.14 11.73
N PHE A 139 10.93 -4.19 10.92
CA PHE A 139 11.18 -5.54 11.41
C PHE A 139 12.40 -5.61 12.34
N GLY A 140 12.22 -6.24 13.51
CA GLY A 140 13.28 -6.38 14.52
C GLY A 140 13.59 -5.11 15.32
N GLN A 141 12.95 -3.97 15.03
CA GLN A 141 13.23 -2.70 15.70
C GLN A 141 12.01 -2.20 16.49
N HIS A 142 10.97 -1.78 15.79
CA HIS A 142 9.79 -1.19 16.39
C HIS A 142 8.55 -1.33 15.51
N PHE A 143 7.36 -1.21 16.10
CA PHE A 143 6.12 -1.14 15.36
C PHE A 143 5.14 -0.15 15.99
N LEU A 144 4.22 0.34 15.17
CA LEU A 144 2.99 1.00 15.59
C LEU A 144 1.80 0.21 15.03
N GLN A 145 0.84 -0.12 15.88
CA GLN A 145 -0.36 -0.87 15.53
C GLN A 145 -1.61 -0.14 16.05
N VAL A 146 -2.75 -0.39 15.42
CA VAL A 146 -4.06 0.02 15.90
C VAL A 146 -5.07 -1.11 15.74
N SER A 147 -6.05 -1.18 16.65
CA SER A 147 -7.21 -2.07 16.57
C SER A 147 -8.54 -1.27 16.47
N PRO A 148 -9.66 -1.91 16.06
CA PRO A 148 -10.97 -1.29 16.13
C PRO A 148 -11.28 -0.75 17.54
N GLY A 149 -11.80 0.48 17.61
CA GLY A 149 -11.91 1.23 18.87
C GLY A 149 -10.74 2.18 19.12
N TYR A 150 -9.78 2.26 18.20
CA TYR A 150 -8.67 3.21 18.20
C TYR A 150 -7.71 3.06 19.39
N GLU A 151 -7.48 1.82 19.83
CA GLU A 151 -6.38 1.49 20.72
C GLU A 151 -5.09 1.42 19.90
N LEU A 152 -4.18 2.36 20.14
CA LEU A 152 -2.83 2.38 19.60
C LEU A 152 -1.91 1.54 20.47
N GLU A 153 -1.06 0.75 19.82
CA GLU A 153 0.03 0.01 20.44
C GLU A 153 1.35 0.39 19.78
N TYR A 154 2.33 0.81 20.58
CA TYR A 154 3.69 1.08 20.12
C TYR A 154 4.68 0.21 20.87
N LYS A 155 5.63 -0.38 20.14
CA LYS A 155 6.71 -1.16 20.75
C LYS A 155 8.06 -0.70 20.20
N GLU A 156 8.91 -0.22 21.10
CA GLU A 156 10.34 -0.04 20.90
C GLU A 156 11.02 -0.42 22.23
N GLY A 157 11.54 -1.65 22.31
CA GLY A 157 11.96 -2.25 23.57
C GLY A 157 10.80 -2.68 24.48
N LYS A 158 9.94 -1.74 24.92
CA LYS A 158 8.73 -1.98 25.73
C LYS A 158 7.47 -1.71 24.92
N LEU A 159 6.43 -2.52 25.13
CA LEU A 159 5.10 -2.29 24.59
C LEU A 159 4.35 -1.27 25.46
N ILE A 160 3.84 -0.22 24.83
CA ILE A 160 2.98 0.79 25.44
C ILE A 160 1.70 0.94 24.61
N ARG A 161 0.62 1.38 25.25
CA ARG A 161 -0.72 1.53 24.67
C ARG A 161 -1.35 2.87 25.01
N ALA A 162 -2.16 3.39 24.10
CA ALA A 162 -2.99 4.57 24.31
C ALA A 162 -4.32 4.40 23.56
N GLU A 163 -5.42 4.86 24.16
CA GLU A 163 -6.69 5.02 23.44
C GLU A 163 -6.75 6.43 22.84
N VAL A 164 -7.20 6.55 21.59
CA VAL A 164 -7.44 7.85 20.94
C VAL A 164 -8.89 7.98 20.51
N ALA A 165 -9.37 9.20 20.33
CA ALA A 165 -10.80 9.46 20.20
C ALA A 165 -11.35 9.17 18.80
N GLU A 166 -10.53 9.36 17.77
CA GLU A 166 -10.98 9.29 16.37
C GLU A 166 -9.92 8.81 15.38
N LEU A 167 -10.38 8.35 14.21
CA LEU A 167 -9.53 7.89 13.11
C LEU A 167 -8.51 8.95 12.65
N ALA A 168 -8.84 10.23 12.77
CA ALA A 168 -7.93 11.32 12.40
C ALA A 168 -6.65 11.30 13.28
N GLU A 169 -6.79 11.01 14.57
CA GLU A 169 -5.66 10.91 15.50
C GLU A 169 -4.81 9.66 15.23
N VAL A 170 -5.45 8.54 14.88
CA VAL A 170 -4.77 7.33 14.43
C VAL A 170 -3.95 7.60 13.17
N ARG A 171 -4.57 8.23 12.16
CA ARG A 171 -3.88 8.61 10.92
C ARG A 171 -2.70 9.52 11.19
N GLN A 172 -2.85 10.50 12.08
CA GLN A 172 -1.73 11.37 12.46
C GLN A 172 -0.62 10.61 13.19
N ALA A 173 -0.95 9.66 14.07
CA ALA A 173 0.05 8.84 14.76
C ALA A 173 0.87 7.99 13.77
N PHE A 174 0.18 7.34 12.82
CA PHE A 174 0.81 6.56 11.76
C PHE A 174 1.63 7.42 10.81
N HIS A 175 1.14 8.61 10.46
CA HIS A 175 1.90 9.58 9.68
C HIS A 175 3.19 9.99 10.40
N ASP A 176 3.09 10.39 11.67
CA ASP A 176 4.24 10.79 12.48
C ASP A 176 5.26 9.65 12.52
N TYR A 177 4.81 8.44 12.86
CA TYR A 177 5.65 7.25 12.90
C TYR A 177 6.31 6.95 11.55
N ALA A 178 5.53 6.88 10.46
CA ALA A 178 6.03 6.51 9.13
C ALA A 178 6.99 7.56 8.57
N THR A 179 6.89 8.82 8.97
CA THR A 179 7.80 9.90 8.57
C THR A 179 8.99 10.10 9.54
N GLY A 180 9.10 9.27 10.58
CA GLY A 180 10.19 9.31 11.57
C GLY A 180 9.98 10.33 12.70
N SER A 181 8.88 11.08 12.69
CA SER A 181 8.48 11.93 13.80
C SER A 181 8.06 11.09 14.99
N ARG A 182 8.64 11.38 16.16
CA ARG A 182 8.27 10.74 17.43
C ARG A 182 7.22 11.54 18.21
N THR A 183 6.57 12.52 17.58
CA THR A 183 5.59 13.42 18.23
C THR A 183 4.38 12.67 18.80
N PHE A 184 4.00 11.54 18.20
CA PHE A 184 2.93 10.68 18.72
C PHE A 184 3.20 10.17 20.15
N LEU A 185 4.47 10.03 20.57
CA LEU A 185 4.84 9.57 21.91
C LEU A 185 4.52 10.59 23.02
N THR A 186 4.43 11.87 22.68
CA THR A 186 4.12 12.94 23.64
C THR A 186 2.70 13.48 23.50
N ARG A 187 1.98 13.08 22.43
CA ARG A 187 0.62 13.55 22.15
C ARG A 187 -0.47 12.80 22.94
N TYR A 188 -0.24 11.53 23.24
CA TYR A 188 -1.25 10.65 23.83
C TYR A 188 -0.85 10.16 25.23
N ASP A 189 -1.85 9.77 26.02
CA ASP A 189 -1.66 9.24 27.36
C ASP A 189 -1.25 7.76 27.31
N TRP A 190 0.05 7.52 27.06
CA TRP A 190 0.60 6.17 26.97
C TRP A 190 0.73 5.46 28.33
N SER A 191 0.41 4.17 28.35
CA SER A 191 0.56 3.29 29.51
C SER A 191 1.19 1.94 29.13
N GLY A 192 1.86 1.24 30.05
CA GLY A 192 2.39 -0.11 29.78
C GLY A 192 3.10 -0.75 30.94
#